data_AF-A0A4Q7TZJ5-F1
#
_entry.id   AF-A0A4Q7TZJ5-F1
#
_cell.length_a   1.000
_cell.length_b   1.000
_cell.length_c   1.000
_cell.angle_alpha   90.00
_cell.angle_beta   90.00
_cell.angle_gamma   90.00
#
_symmetry.space_group_name_H-M   'P 1'
#
loop_
_entity.id
_entity.type
_entity.pdbx_description
1 polymer ?
#
loop_
_entity_poly.entity_id
_entity_poly.type
_entity_poly.pdbx_seq_one_letter_code
_entity_poly.pdbx_strand_id
1 'polypeptide(L)'
;MLLALALAGCGAVQGDARDEGAARTSEEQELIGGDVIAPVTKDATALRGASVDLVVGQTLNIDTASLDVASYRGAVSDPEVAVFTAGHRDDSAEFNPGVTALAVGTTEVTLTHEQGGVEPLRFTVVVSAQ
;
A
#
# COMPACT_ATOMS: atom_id res chain seq x y z
N MET A 1 -69.24 20.60 28.05
CA MET A 1 -68.88 19.25 27.58
C MET A 1 -68.30 19.37 26.19
N LEU A 2 -67.28 18.55 25.91
CA LEU A 2 -66.58 18.36 24.66
C LEU A 2 -65.35 19.25 24.38
N LEU A 3 -64.28 18.51 24.18
CA LEU A 3 -62.85 18.79 24.03
C LEU A 3 -62.53 19.01 22.54
N ALA A 4 -61.56 19.88 22.22
CA ALA A 4 -60.82 19.80 20.97
C ALA A 4 -59.40 20.38 21.11
N LEU A 5 -58.41 19.52 20.90
CA LEU A 5 -56.98 19.80 20.71
C LEU A 5 -56.72 20.36 19.30
N ALA A 6 -55.73 21.25 19.13
CA ALA A 6 -54.91 21.32 17.92
C ALA A 6 -53.55 22.03 18.18
N LEU A 7 -52.47 21.39 17.73
CA LEU A 7 -51.09 21.88 17.58
C LEU A 7 -50.96 22.88 16.42
N ALA A 8 -50.05 23.87 16.50
CA ALA A 8 -49.23 24.34 15.37
C ALA A 8 -48.21 25.42 15.82
N GLY A 9 -47.05 25.43 15.16
CA GLY A 9 -45.83 26.13 15.56
C GLY A 9 -45.73 27.63 15.28
N CYS A 10 -44.76 28.24 15.93
CA CYS A 10 -44.10 29.52 15.63
C CYS A 10 -42.61 29.31 15.98
N GLY A 11 -41.63 29.84 15.26
CA GLY A 11 -41.69 30.86 14.24
C GLY A 11 -40.42 30.87 13.39
N ALA A 12 -40.48 31.73 12.38
CA ALA A 12 -39.45 31.93 11.38
C ALA A 12 -38.24 32.71 11.91
N VAL A 13 -37.14 32.44 11.21
CA VAL A 13 -35.82 33.08 11.15
C VAL A 13 -35.74 34.58 11.43
N GLN A 14 -34.71 35.00 12.16
CA GLN A 14 -33.96 36.22 11.85
C GLN A 14 -32.51 36.05 12.28
N GLY A 15 -31.61 36.05 11.29
CA GLY A 15 -30.17 36.03 11.52
C GLY A 15 -29.71 37.33 12.16
N ASP A 16 -28.78 37.19 13.10
CA ASP A 16 -27.98 38.29 13.62
C ASP A 16 -26.52 37.91 13.35
N ALA A 17 -25.91 38.64 12.42
CA ALA A 17 -24.51 38.53 12.08
C ALA A 17 -23.67 39.16 13.21
N ARG A 18 -22.93 38.33 13.96
CA ARG A 18 -21.75 38.71 14.76
C ARG A 18 -20.83 37.48 14.76
N ASP A 19 -19.79 37.47 13.96
CA ASP A 19 -18.47 38.06 14.24
C ASP A 19 -17.50 36.93 14.57
N GLU A 20 -16.27 37.12 14.12
CA GLU A 20 -15.09 36.29 14.43
C GLU A 20 -15.12 34.87 13.85
N GLY A 21 -14.95 34.82 12.54
CA GLY A 21 -14.09 33.80 11.95
C GLY A 21 -12.67 33.98 12.51
N ALA A 22 -12.48 33.63 13.78
CA ALA A 22 -11.18 33.36 14.34
C ALA A 22 -10.57 32.33 13.42
N ALA A 23 -9.58 32.78 12.64
CA ALA A 23 -8.56 31.93 12.07
C ALA A 23 -8.21 30.95 13.19
N ARG A 24 -8.61 29.68 13.04
CA ARG A 24 -8.13 28.66 13.94
C ARG A 24 -6.63 28.71 13.76
N THR A 25 -6.00 29.20 14.80
CA THR A 25 -4.59 29.16 15.05
C THR A 25 -4.07 27.84 14.53
N SER A 26 -3.00 27.94 13.75
CA SER A 26 -2.17 26.85 13.29
C SER A 26 -1.61 26.10 14.50
N GLU A 27 -2.47 25.30 15.12
CA GLU A 27 -2.09 24.28 16.07
C GLU A 27 -1.86 23.04 15.22
N GLU A 28 -0.58 22.80 14.94
CA GLU A 28 0.04 21.48 14.78
C GLU A 28 -1.02 20.38 14.55
N GLN A 29 -1.49 20.26 13.31
CA GLN A 29 -2.14 19.03 12.89
C GLN A 29 -1.04 17.99 12.90
N GLU A 30 -0.86 17.33 14.05
CA GLU A 30 -0.08 16.11 14.14
C GLU A 30 -0.63 15.18 13.05
N LEU A 31 0.15 15.00 11.99
CA LEU A 31 -0.20 14.14 10.88
C LEU A 31 -0.47 12.76 11.50
N ILE A 32 -1.72 12.28 11.39
CA ILE A 32 -2.04 10.90 11.75
C ILE A 32 -1.38 10.02 10.67
N GLY A 33 -0.11 9.69 10.88
CA GLY A 33 0.74 8.95 9.96
C GLY A 33 2.21 9.19 10.30
N GLY A 34 2.87 8.18 10.87
CA GLY A 34 4.32 8.22 11.08
C GLY A 34 5.10 8.22 9.76
N ASP A 35 6.42 8.09 9.85
CA ASP A 35 7.28 7.93 8.66
C ASP A 35 7.03 6.55 8.03
N VAL A 36 6.10 6.51 7.06
CA VAL A 36 5.71 5.28 6.35
C VAL A 36 6.30 5.31 4.94
N ILE A 37 7.09 4.29 4.63
CA ILE A 37 7.69 4.12 3.30
C ILE A 37 6.64 3.48 2.38
N ALA A 38 6.27 4.19 1.32
CA ALA A 38 5.36 3.65 0.32
C ALA A 38 6.02 2.48 -0.45
N PRO A 39 5.30 1.37 -0.68
CA PRO A 39 5.79 0.28 -1.52
C PRO A 39 6.00 0.73 -2.98
N VAL A 40 6.97 0.12 -3.65
CA VAL A 40 7.09 0.20 -5.11
C VAL A 40 6.26 -0.94 -5.70
N THR A 41 5.35 -0.64 -6.63
CA THR A 41 4.59 -1.68 -7.36
C THR A 41 5.14 -1.87 -8.77
N LYS A 42 5.35 -3.12 -9.19
CA LYS A 42 5.76 -3.49 -10.55
C LYS A 42 4.99 -4.72 -11.03
N ASP A 43 4.67 -4.74 -12.32
CA ASP A 43 4.15 -5.93 -12.98
C ASP A 43 5.21 -7.04 -13.02
N ALA A 44 4.81 -8.27 -12.70
CA ALA A 44 5.71 -9.42 -12.72
C ALA A 44 6.42 -9.57 -14.08
N THR A 45 5.74 -9.32 -15.20
CA THR A 45 6.33 -9.43 -16.54
C THR A 45 7.38 -8.35 -16.83
N ALA A 46 7.23 -7.16 -16.26
CA ALA A 46 8.15 -6.04 -16.42
C ALA A 46 9.47 -6.21 -15.67
N LEU A 47 9.53 -7.15 -14.71
CA LEU A 47 10.73 -7.40 -13.93
C LEU A 47 11.82 -8.15 -14.70
N ARG A 48 11.51 -8.83 -15.82
CA ARG A 48 12.51 -9.67 -16.49
C ARG A 48 13.71 -8.85 -16.96
N GLY A 49 14.87 -9.12 -16.37
CA GLY A 49 16.14 -8.43 -16.62
C GLY A 49 16.19 -7.00 -16.06
N ALA A 50 15.18 -6.57 -15.30
CA ALA A 50 15.12 -5.23 -14.74
C ALA A 50 16.01 -5.09 -13.49
N SER A 51 16.39 -3.86 -13.20
CA SER A 51 16.91 -3.46 -11.88
C SER A 51 15.83 -2.65 -11.18
N VAL A 52 15.55 -2.99 -9.93
CA VAL A 52 14.59 -2.28 -9.07
C VAL A 52 15.37 -1.63 -7.94
N ASP A 53 15.33 -0.29 -7.91
CA ASP A 53 15.92 0.48 -6.83
C ASP A 53 14.93 0.58 -5.67
N LEU A 54 15.37 0.21 -4.47
CA LEU A 54 14.63 0.29 -3.22
C LEU A 54 15.48 0.99 -2.17
N VAL A 55 14.83 1.54 -1.15
CA VAL A 55 15.52 1.95 0.08
C VAL A 55 15.33 0.90 1.18
N VAL A 56 16.23 0.85 2.17
CA VAL A 56 16.09 -0.04 3.34
C VAL A 56 14.70 0.13 3.97
N GLY A 57 14.01 -1.00 4.21
CA GLY A 57 12.65 -1.04 4.75
C GLY A 57 11.54 -0.94 3.69
N GLN A 58 11.86 -0.63 2.43
CA GLN A 58 10.87 -0.57 1.36
C GLN A 58 10.54 -1.97 0.83
N THR A 59 9.26 -2.18 0.50
CA THR A 59 8.78 -3.40 -0.16
C THR A 59 8.52 -3.14 -1.64
N LEU A 60 9.01 -4.03 -2.49
CA LEU A 60 8.52 -4.25 -3.84
C LEU A 60 7.27 -5.14 -3.77
N ASN A 61 6.12 -4.57 -4.14
CA ASN A 61 4.86 -5.27 -4.37
C ASN A 61 4.80 -5.73 -5.83
N ILE A 62 4.67 -7.04 -6.07
CA ILE A 62 4.73 -7.60 -7.42
C ILE A 62 3.29 -7.90 -7.88
N ASP A 63 2.80 -7.12 -8.84
CA ASP A 63 1.50 -7.33 -9.46
C ASP A 63 1.57 -8.55 -10.40
N THR A 64 0.77 -9.57 -10.12
CA THR A 64 0.69 -10.81 -10.92
C THR A 64 -0.36 -10.73 -12.02
N ALA A 65 -0.96 -9.54 -12.21
CA ALA A 65 -2.07 -9.27 -13.11
C ALA A 65 -3.27 -10.19 -12.82
N SER A 66 -3.56 -11.14 -13.72
CA SER A 66 -4.64 -12.11 -13.54
C SER A 66 -4.14 -13.52 -13.22
N LEU A 67 -2.83 -13.69 -13.01
CA LEU A 67 -2.25 -14.95 -12.58
C LEU A 67 -2.38 -15.10 -11.06
N ASP A 68 -2.54 -16.34 -10.61
CA ASP A 68 -2.71 -16.66 -9.19
C ASP A 68 -1.54 -16.15 -8.37
N VAL A 69 -1.79 -15.37 -7.32
CA VAL A 69 -0.72 -14.85 -6.45
C VAL A 69 0.01 -15.97 -5.70
N ALA A 70 -0.68 -17.09 -5.43
CA ALA A 70 -0.18 -18.19 -4.62
C ALA A 70 0.71 -19.18 -5.41
N SER A 71 0.78 -19.07 -6.73
CA SER A 71 1.59 -19.95 -7.59
C SER A 71 3.01 -19.42 -7.83
N TYR A 72 3.34 -18.23 -7.32
CA TYR A 72 4.67 -17.65 -7.42
C TYR A 72 5.60 -18.13 -6.31
N ARG A 73 6.85 -18.41 -6.66
CA ARG A 73 7.94 -18.71 -5.72
C ARG A 73 9.13 -17.81 -6.06
N GLY A 74 9.81 -17.31 -5.03
CA GLY A 74 10.98 -16.45 -5.18
C GLY A 74 12.17 -17.00 -4.43
N ALA A 75 13.35 -16.87 -5.03
CA ALA A 75 14.64 -17.11 -4.41
C ALA A 75 15.46 -15.82 -4.50
N VAL A 76 16.03 -15.39 -3.37
CA VAL A 76 16.93 -14.23 -3.29
C VAL A 76 18.35 -14.76 -3.09
N SER A 77 19.29 -14.32 -3.92
CA SER A 77 20.68 -14.82 -3.89
C SER A 77 21.41 -14.41 -2.62
N ASP A 78 21.09 -13.23 -2.09
CA ASP A 78 21.60 -12.71 -0.82
C ASP A 78 20.44 -12.33 0.12
N PRO A 79 20.11 -13.19 1.12
CA PRO A 79 19.03 -12.95 2.07
C PRO A 79 19.36 -11.91 3.14
N GLU A 80 20.62 -11.44 3.26
CA GLU A 80 20.96 -10.31 4.14
C GLU A 80 20.56 -8.98 3.50
N VAL A 81 20.50 -8.91 2.17
CA VAL A 81 20.11 -7.71 1.40
C VAL A 81 18.60 -7.60 1.22
N ALA A 82 17.91 -8.70 0.90
CA ALA A 82 16.46 -8.70 0.69
C ALA A 82 15.80 -10.04 1.00
N VAL A 83 14.49 -10.03 1.28
CA VAL A 83 13.71 -11.23 1.52
C VAL A 83 12.47 -11.31 0.62
N PHE A 84 12.24 -12.46 0.01
CA PHE A 84 11.02 -12.73 -0.75
C PHE A 84 9.89 -13.18 0.18
N THR A 85 8.68 -12.66 -0.05
CA THR A 85 7.44 -13.10 0.57
C THR A 85 6.50 -13.61 -0.50
N ALA A 86 6.01 -14.84 -0.35
CA ALA A 86 5.06 -15.43 -1.28
C ALA A 86 3.69 -14.75 -1.18
N GLY A 87 3.00 -14.64 -2.32
CA GLY A 87 1.61 -14.23 -2.36
C GLY A 87 0.70 -15.31 -1.80
N HIS A 88 -0.48 -14.91 -1.34
CA HIS A 88 -1.50 -15.82 -0.82
C HIS A 88 -2.88 -15.19 -0.86
N ARG A 89 -3.91 -16.00 -0.64
CA ARG A 89 -5.29 -15.57 -0.44
C ARG A 89 -5.73 -15.91 0.98
N ASP A 90 -6.41 -14.97 1.63
CA ASP A 90 -7.03 -15.17 2.94
C ASP A 90 -8.49 -14.70 2.88
N ASP A 91 -9.42 -15.64 2.98
CA ASP A 91 -10.85 -15.43 2.76
C ASP A 91 -11.18 -14.57 1.52
N SER A 92 -11.49 -13.29 1.73
CA SER A 92 -11.86 -12.33 0.69
C SER A 92 -10.73 -11.41 0.23
N ALA A 93 -9.52 -11.57 0.79
CA ALA A 93 -8.37 -10.73 0.49
C ALA A 93 -7.32 -11.50 -0.32
N GLU A 94 -6.70 -10.80 -1.26
CA GLU A 94 -5.59 -11.30 -2.06
C GLU A 94 -4.35 -10.47 -1.75
N PHE A 95 -3.25 -11.17 -1.49
CA PHE A 95 -1.96 -10.60 -1.17
C PHE A 95 -0.96 -10.98 -2.25
N ASN A 96 -0.44 -9.96 -2.92
CA ASN A 96 0.59 -10.12 -3.92
C ASN A 96 1.89 -10.65 -3.31
N PRO A 97 2.70 -11.39 -4.09
CA PRO A 97 4.08 -11.65 -3.71
C PRO A 97 4.90 -10.35 -3.66
N GLY A 98 6.01 -10.38 -2.95
CA GLY A 98 6.87 -9.21 -2.82
C GLY A 98 8.30 -9.50 -2.40
N VAL A 99 9.13 -8.45 -2.44
CA VAL A 99 10.51 -8.47 -1.95
C VAL A 99 10.71 -7.29 -1.01
N THR A 100 11.17 -7.54 0.22
CA THR A 100 11.46 -6.49 1.19
C THR A 100 12.96 -6.24 1.25
N ALA A 101 13.37 -4.97 1.14
CA ALA A 101 14.76 -4.54 1.26
C ALA A 101 15.19 -4.47 2.73
N LEU A 102 16.24 -5.20 3.10
CA LEU A 102 16.71 -5.35 4.47
C LEU A 102 17.95 -4.51 4.78
N ALA A 103 18.92 -4.49 3.85
CA ALA A 103 20.19 -3.81 4.04
C ALA A 103 20.72 -3.27 2.71
N VAL A 104 21.57 -2.24 2.77
CA VAL A 104 22.24 -1.67 1.60
C VAL A 104 23.05 -2.75 0.88
N GLY A 105 22.87 -2.86 -0.43
CA GLY A 105 23.53 -3.88 -1.24
C GLY A 105 22.79 -4.14 -2.55
N THR A 106 23.24 -5.16 -3.28
CA THR A 106 22.63 -5.59 -4.53
C THR A 106 22.44 -7.10 -4.51
N THR A 107 21.26 -7.57 -4.87
CA THR A 107 20.94 -9.01 -4.89
C THR A 107 20.09 -9.37 -6.10
N GLU A 108 20.31 -10.55 -6.67
CA GLU A 108 19.46 -11.09 -7.72
C GLU A 108 18.27 -11.83 -7.09
N VAL A 109 17.09 -11.65 -7.68
CA VAL A 109 15.87 -12.38 -7.35
C VAL A 109 15.46 -13.22 -8.56
N THR A 110 15.28 -14.51 -8.31
CA THR A 110 14.69 -15.45 -9.28
C THR A 110 13.24 -15.73 -8.88
N LEU A 111 12.32 -15.46 -9.79
CA LEU A 111 10.88 -15.66 -9.63
C LEU A 111 10.41 -16.78 -10.58
N THR A 112 9.75 -17.81 -10.04
CA THR A 112 9.14 -18.92 -10.77
C THR A 112 7.63 -18.94 -10.55
N HIS A 113 6.90 -19.54 -11.49
CA HIS A 113 5.45 -19.64 -11.48
C HIS A 113 5.01 -21.04 -11.91
N GLU A 114 4.11 -21.67 -11.16
CA GLU A 114 3.68 -23.06 -11.40
C GLU A 114 2.95 -23.26 -12.75
N GLN A 115 2.33 -22.21 -13.31
CA GLN A 115 1.58 -22.30 -14.57
C GLN A 115 2.35 -21.75 -15.79
N GLY A 116 3.67 -21.49 -15.67
CA GLY A 116 4.51 -20.90 -16.73
C GLY A 116 5.64 -21.80 -17.25
N GLY A 117 5.91 -21.74 -18.56
CA GLY A 117 6.90 -22.56 -19.28
C GLY A 117 8.36 -22.10 -19.20
N VAL A 118 9.22 -23.10 -18.97
CA VAL A 118 10.69 -23.26 -19.17
C VAL A 118 11.71 -22.27 -18.61
N GLU A 119 11.43 -20.98 -18.38
CA GLU A 119 12.49 -20.09 -17.83
C GLU A 119 12.05 -19.21 -16.65
N PRO A 120 12.73 -19.33 -15.49
CA PRO A 120 12.57 -18.41 -14.37
C PRO A 120 12.76 -16.95 -14.80
N LEU A 121 11.95 -16.06 -14.26
CA LEU A 121 12.17 -14.63 -14.39
C LEU A 121 13.28 -14.23 -13.41
N ARG A 122 14.25 -13.44 -13.87
CA ARG A 122 15.34 -12.91 -13.05
C ARG A 122 15.33 -11.39 -13.08
N PHE A 123 15.59 -10.77 -11.94
CA PHE A 123 15.72 -9.32 -11.79
C PHE A 123 16.67 -8.98 -10.65
N THR A 124 17.21 -7.77 -10.68
CA THR A 124 18.13 -7.27 -9.65
C THR A 124 17.39 -6.31 -8.72
N VAL A 125 17.63 -6.45 -7.43
CA VAL A 125 17.25 -5.45 -6.42
C VAL A 125 18.51 -4.72 -5.99
N VAL A 126 18.48 -3.39 -6.07
CA VAL A 126 19.53 -2.50 -5.57
C VAL A 126 18.95 -1.73 -4.40
N VAL A 127 19.59 -1.85 -3.23
CA VAL A 127 19.12 -1.26 -1.99
C VAL A 127 20.06 -0.14 -1.56
N SER A 128 19.50 1.06 -1.37
CA SER A 128 20.20 2.21 -0.79
C SER A 128 19.71 2.52 0.64
N ALA A 129 20.44 3.38 1.35
CA ALA A 129 19.91 4.00 2.57
C ALA A 129 18.71 4.90 2.24
N GLN A 130 17.88 5.17 3.25
CA GLN A 130 16.80 6.16 3.18
C GLN A 130 17.32 7.59 3.17
#